data_AF-A0A6B2C0R1-F1
#
_entry.id   AF-A0A6B2C0R1-F1
#
_cell.length_a   1.000
_cell.length_b   1.000
_cell.length_c   1.000
_cell.angle_alpha   90.00
_cell.angle_beta   90.00
_cell.angle_gamma   90.00
#
_symmetry.space_group_name_H-M   'P 1'
#
loop_
_entity.id
_entity.type
_entity.pdbx_description
1 polymer ?
#
loop_
_entity_poly.entity_id
_entity_poly.type
_entity_poly.pdbx_seq_one_letter_code
_entity_poly.pdbx_strand_id
1 'polypeptide(L)'
;MLIIESALIIFAISLVSALASNILIMKKVDLQTSNEVMKAYNEFIKEYRQAISEGDKEKLARLEKKQKQLQDMVMKTQMERLKVSLYLLVPFLILFYVLIFYFGNSIVALSPFRFSIFYFTANKPAGIAWGMNFVTWYILTSIFTNTIIGKALKTMP
;
A
#
# COMPACT_ATOMS: atom_id res chain seq x y z
N MET A 1 -17.05 -25.93 7.01
CA MET A 1 -16.98 -24.54 7.51
C MET A 1 -17.96 -23.71 6.72
N LEU A 2 -18.83 -22.95 7.38
CA LEU A 2 -19.80 -22.11 6.68
C LEU A 2 -19.06 -20.96 5.99
N ILE A 3 -19.51 -20.56 4.80
CA ILE A 3 -18.89 -19.48 4.01
C ILE A 3 -18.76 -18.19 4.84
N ILE A 4 -19.74 -17.92 5.70
CA ILE A 4 -19.79 -16.75 6.60
C ILE A 4 -18.70 -16.80 7.67
N GLU A 5 -18.45 -17.97 8.29
CA GLU A 5 -17.41 -18.13 9.31
C GLU A 5 -16.03 -17.87 8.71
N SER A 6 -15.78 -18.42 7.52
CA SER A 6 -14.52 -18.21 6.78
C SER A 6 -14.32 -16.74 6.45
N ALA A 7 -15.37 -16.05 5.96
CA ALA A 7 -15.32 -14.64 5.62
C ALA A 7 -14.99 -13.76 6.83
N LEU A 8 -15.60 -14.02 7.99
CA LEU A 8 -15.36 -13.27 9.23
C LEU A 8 -13.94 -13.49 9.77
N ILE A 9 -13.43 -14.72 9.73
CA ILE A 9 -12.06 -15.02 10.18
C ILE A 9 -11.04 -14.35 9.27
N ILE A 10 -11.23 -14.42 7.95
CA ILE A 10 -10.35 -13.75 6.98
C ILE A 10 -10.35 -12.23 7.21
N PHE A 11 -11.52 -11.64 7.46
CA PHE A 11 -11.65 -10.22 7.77
C PHE A 11 -10.97 -9.84 9.09
N ALA A 12 -11.12 -10.63 10.15
CA ALA A 12 -10.45 -10.38 11.43
C ALA A 12 -8.92 -10.45 11.28
N ILE A 13 -8.41 -11.43 10.53
CA ILE A 13 -6.97 -11.58 10.26
C ILE A 13 -6.44 -10.40 9.44
N SER A 14 -7.18 -9.97 8.41
CA SER A 14 -6.76 -8.82 7.60
C SER A 14 -6.75 -7.52 8.42
N LEU A 15 -7.75 -7.33 9.30
CA LEU A 15 -7.80 -6.19 10.21
C LEU A 15 -6.59 -6.16 11.17
N VAL A 16 -6.29 -7.28 11.83
CA VAL A 16 -5.14 -7.38 12.76
C VAL A 16 -3.82 -7.15 12.00
N SER A 17 -3.67 -7.75 10.82
CA SER A 17 -2.49 -7.56 9.98
C SER A 17 -2.31 -6.10 9.55
N ALA A 18 -3.41 -5.42 9.20
CA ALA A 18 -3.38 -4.01 8.83
C ALA A 18 -3.00 -3.11 10.00
N LEU A 19 -3.55 -3.37 11.20
CA LEU A 19 -3.20 -2.62 12.41
C LEU A 19 -1.73 -2.81 12.79
N ALA A 20 -1.25 -4.07 12.82
CA ALA A 20 0.14 -4.38 13.15
C ALA A 20 1.12 -3.71 12.16
N SER A 21 0.79 -3.74 10.86
CA SER A 21 1.61 -3.10 9.82
C SER A 21 1.69 -1.59 10.00
N ASN A 22 0.55 -0.93 10.26
CA ASN A 22 0.53 0.52 10.47
C ASN A 22 1.29 0.96 11.73
N ILE A 23 1.15 0.22 12.84
CA ILE A 23 1.90 0.50 14.08
C ILE A 23 3.41 0.38 13.86
N LEU A 24 3.84 -0.66 13.14
CA LEU A 24 5.25 -0.87 12.82
C LEU A 24 5.80 0.24 11.93
N ILE A 25 5.02 0.73 10.95
CA ILE A 25 5.41 1.87 10.11
C ILE A 25 5.56 3.12 10.96
N MET A 26 4.58 3.45 11.80
CA MET A 26 4.62 4.62 12.67
C MET A 26 5.82 4.58 13.65
N LYS A 27 6.21 3.39 14.11
CA LYS A 27 7.32 3.23 15.06
C LYS A 27 8.69 3.21 14.39
N LYS A 28 8.80 2.71 13.16
CA LYS A 28 10.09 2.53 12.46
C LYS A 28 10.41 3.62 11.45
N VAL A 29 9.42 4.35 10.94
CA VAL A 29 9.62 5.40 9.94
C VAL A 29 9.44 6.76 10.60
N ASP A 30 10.45 7.61 10.46
CA ASP A 30 10.33 9.02 10.81
C ASP A 30 9.46 9.74 9.76
N LEU A 31 8.16 9.79 10.06
CA LEU A 31 7.16 10.43 9.22
C LEU A 31 7.35 11.95 9.15
N GLN A 32 7.96 12.58 10.17
CA GLN A 32 8.18 14.02 10.20
C GLN A 32 9.28 14.40 9.21
N THR A 33 10.45 13.76 9.33
CA THR A 33 11.58 14.00 8.41
C THR A 33 11.18 13.67 6.97
N SER A 34 10.42 12.59 6.74
CA SER A 34 9.94 12.24 5.39
C SER A 34 9.02 13.31 4.80
N ASN A 35 8.16 13.94 5.60
CA ASN A 35 7.24 14.97 5.13
C ASN A 35 7.97 16.29 4.83
N GLU A 36 8.97 16.65 5.65
CA GLU A 36 9.78 17.84 5.44
C GLU A 36 10.63 17.74 4.17
N VAL A 37 11.30 16.60 3.95
CA VAL A 37 12.06 16.34 2.72
C VAL A 37 11.16 16.42 1.48
N MET A 38 9.94 15.88 1.57
CA MET A 38 8.98 15.92 0.46
C MET A 38 8.46 17.34 0.19
N LYS A 39 8.24 18.15 1.23
CA LYS A 39 7.87 19.57 1.07
C LYS A 39 8.99 20.36 0.39
N ALA A 40 10.23 20.22 0.88
CA ALA A 40 11.40 20.88 0.30
C ALA A 40 11.61 20.47 -1.17
N TYR A 41 11.39 19.20 -1.50
CA TYR A 41 11.45 18.73 -2.88
C TYR A 41 10.35 19.34 -3.76
N ASN A 42 9.11 19.43 -3.27
CA ASN A 42 8.01 20.03 -4.02
C ASN A 42 8.21 21.54 -4.25
N GLU A 43 8.74 22.26 -3.25
CA GLU A 43 9.14 23.67 -3.38
C GLU A 43 10.26 23.82 -4.41
N PHE A 44 11.28 22.96 -4.35
CA PHE A 44 12.36 22.93 -5.34
C PHE A 44 11.84 22.70 -6.77
N ILE A 45 10.91 21.76 -6.98
CA ILE A 45 10.35 21.50 -8.31
C ILE A 45 9.60 22.73 -8.85
N LYS A 46 8.91 23.48 -7.98
CA LYS A 46 8.25 24.73 -8.39
C LYS A 46 9.28 25.79 -8.79
N GLU A 47 10.30 26.02 -7.96
CA GLU A 47 11.38 26.98 -8.25
C GLU A 47 12.14 26.61 -9.52
N TYR A 48 12.43 25.32 -9.71
CA TYR A 48 13.14 24.80 -10.88
C TYR A 48 12.33 24.98 -12.16
N ARG A 49 11.02 24.69 -12.13
CA ARG A 49 10.13 24.96 -13.29
C ARG A 49 10.05 26.44 -13.62
N GLN A 50 9.97 27.31 -12.60
CA GLN A 50 9.98 28.76 -12.78
C GLN A 50 11.28 29.24 -13.42
N ALA A 51 12.44 28.79 -12.91
CA ALA A 51 13.74 29.14 -13.47
C ALA A 51 13.93 28.67 -14.92
N ILE A 52 13.41 27.50 -15.28
CA ILE A 52 13.36 27.03 -16.68
C ILE A 52 12.52 27.97 -17.54
N SER A 53 11.32 28.34 -17.07
CA SER A 53 10.45 29.24 -17.83
C SER A 53 11.00 30.66 -17.97
N GLU A 54 11.77 31.13 -16.99
CA GLU A 54 12.41 32.44 -16.97
C GLU A 54 13.72 32.48 -17.77
N GLY A 55 14.32 31.32 -18.10
CA GLY A 55 15.58 31.23 -18.86
C GLY A 55 16.81 31.70 -18.08
N ASP A 56 16.72 31.83 -16.76
CA ASP A 56 17.80 32.32 -15.89
C ASP A 56 18.89 31.25 -15.69
N LYS A 57 19.96 31.34 -16.50
CA LYS A 57 21.08 30.40 -16.49
C LYS A 57 21.87 30.39 -15.18
N GLU A 58 21.96 31.51 -14.47
CA GLU A 58 22.66 31.57 -13.19
C GLU A 58 21.85 30.88 -12.08
N LYS A 59 20.55 31.14 -12.04
CA LYS A 59 19.62 30.50 -11.10
C LYS A 59 19.52 28.99 -11.35
N LEU A 60 19.50 28.56 -12.61
CA LEU A 60 19.54 27.14 -12.98
C LEU A 60 20.83 26.45 -12.49
N ALA A 61 22.01 27.03 -12.71
CA ALA A 61 23.27 26.47 -12.24
C ALA A 61 23.34 26.36 -10.69
N ARG A 62 22.72 27.29 -9.97
CA ARG A 62 22.59 27.21 -8.49
C ARG A 62 21.60 26.13 -8.07
N LEU A 63 20.49 25.99 -8.77
CA LEU A 63 19.45 25.00 -8.49
C LEU A 63 19.90 23.57 -8.80
N GLU A 64 20.70 23.35 -9.85
CA GLU A 64 21.29 22.02 -10.15
C GLU A 64 22.16 21.50 -9.00
N LYS A 65 22.94 22.39 -8.35
CA LYS A 65 23.73 22.00 -7.16
C LYS A 65 22.84 21.57 -5.99
N LYS A 66 21.72 22.27 -5.78
CA LYS A 66 20.73 21.90 -4.75
C LYS A 66 19.96 20.63 -5.12
N GLN A 67 19.72 20.38 -6.42
CA GLN A 67 19.01 19.21 -6.92
C GLN A 67 19.66 17.92 -6.43
N LYS A 68 20.99 17.82 -6.57
CA LYS A 68 21.72 16.62 -6.17
C LYS A 68 21.56 16.33 -4.67
N GLN A 69 21.72 17.36 -3.83
CA GLN A 69 21.55 17.22 -2.37
C GLN A 69 20.11 16.82 -1.99
N LEU A 70 19.10 17.44 -2.61
CA LEU A 70 17.70 17.10 -2.38
C LEU A 70 17.36 15.70 -2.87
N GLN A 71 17.88 15.30 -4.04
CA GLN A 71 17.67 13.98 -4.59
C GLN A 71 18.28 12.89 -3.70
N ASP A 72 19.48 13.12 -3.15
CA ASP A 72 20.12 12.20 -2.22
C ASP A 72 19.29 12.05 -0.92
N MET A 73 18.75 13.15 -0.39
CA MET A 73 17.87 13.13 0.79
C MET A 73 16.55 12.39 0.51
N VAL A 74 15.93 12.63 -0.65
CA VAL A 74 14.72 11.92 -1.09
C VAL A 74 15.03 10.43 -1.24
N MET A 75 16.13 10.07 -1.92
CA MET A 75 16.49 8.67 -2.14
C MET A 75 16.78 7.95 -0.83
N LYS A 76 17.48 8.58 0.11
CA LYS A 76 17.72 8.03 1.45
C LYS A 76 16.40 7.76 2.18
N THR A 77 15.49 8.74 2.18
CA THR A 77 14.16 8.61 2.79
C THR A 77 13.35 7.46 2.17
N GLN A 78 13.38 7.36 0.84
CA GLN A 78 12.70 6.28 0.12
C GLN A 78 13.31 4.91 0.41
N MET A 79 14.64 4.83 0.50
CA MET A 79 15.33 3.59 0.84
C MET A 79 15.00 3.11 2.26
N GLU A 80 14.95 4.02 3.24
CA GLU A 80 14.51 3.69 4.60
C GLU A 80 13.06 3.19 4.61
N ARG A 81 12.16 3.84 3.86
CA ARG A 81 10.77 3.38 3.70
C ARG A 81 10.70 1.99 3.05
N LEU A 82 11.52 1.72 2.03
CA LEU A 82 11.59 0.43 1.36
C LEU A 82 12.13 -0.68 2.26
N LYS A 83 13.15 -0.40 3.09
CA LYS A 83 13.64 -1.37 4.07
C LYS A 83 12.53 -1.76 5.05
N VAL A 84 11.77 -0.78 5.53
CA VAL A 84 10.64 -1.04 6.43
C VAL A 84 9.52 -1.81 5.72
N SER A 85 9.19 -1.47 4.47
CA SER A 85 8.17 -2.20 3.72
C SER A 85 8.59 -3.64 3.42
N LEU A 86 9.86 -3.88 3.09
CA LEU A 86 10.41 -5.23 2.91
C LEU A 86 10.38 -6.03 4.22
N TYR A 87 10.68 -5.39 5.35
CA TYR A 87 10.55 -6.02 6.66
C TYR A 87 9.09 -6.44 6.97
N LEU A 88 8.11 -5.68 6.49
CA LEU A 88 6.68 -6.01 6.60
C LEU A 88 6.21 -7.01 5.55
N LEU A 89 6.87 -7.07 4.40
CA LEU A 89 6.57 -8.01 3.34
C LEU A 89 6.77 -9.45 3.80
N VAL A 90 7.82 -9.73 4.57
CA VAL A 90 8.13 -11.10 5.05
C VAL A 90 6.99 -11.70 5.89
N PRO A 91 6.54 -11.09 7.01
CA PRO A 91 5.43 -11.64 7.79
C PRO A 91 4.11 -11.65 7.00
N PHE A 92 3.89 -10.67 6.12
CA PHE A 92 2.72 -10.65 5.24
C PHE A 92 2.71 -11.85 4.29
N LEU A 93 3.84 -12.16 3.65
CA LEU A 93 3.96 -13.31 2.75
C LEU A 93 3.76 -14.62 3.50
N ILE A 94 4.33 -14.77 4.71
CA ILE A 94 4.13 -15.97 5.53
C ILE A 94 2.65 -16.17 5.83
N LEU A 95 1.97 -15.13 6.31
CA LEU A 95 0.53 -15.17 6.59
C LEU A 95 -0.27 -15.52 5.32
N PHE A 96 0.08 -14.89 4.19
CA PHE A 96 -0.58 -15.10 2.91
C PHE A 96 -0.41 -16.54 2.39
N TYR A 97 0.79 -17.12 2.52
CA TYR A 97 1.05 -18.51 2.15
C TYR A 97 0.27 -19.50 3.02
N VAL A 98 0.21 -19.28 4.33
CA VAL A 98 -0.60 -20.10 5.24
C VAL A 98 -2.08 -20.05 4.84
N LEU A 99 -2.60 -18.86 4.57
CA LEU A 99 -4.00 -18.70 4.17
C LEU A 99 -4.30 -19.34 2.81
N ILE A 100 -3.39 -19.26 1.83
CA ILE A 100 -3.54 -19.96 0.56
C ILE A 100 -3.53 -21.48 0.77
N PHE A 101 -2.66 -22.00 1.62
CA PHE A 101 -2.60 -23.43 1.91
C PHE A 101 -3.93 -23.96 2.48
N TYR A 102 -4.55 -23.22 3.41
CA TYR A 102 -5.82 -23.64 4.03
C TYR A 102 -7.07 -23.33 3.19
N PHE A 103 -7.09 -22.19 2.47
CA PHE A 103 -8.31 -21.67 1.84
C PHE A 103 -8.24 -21.53 0.32
N GLY A 104 -7.09 -21.81 -0.31
CA GLY A 104 -6.81 -21.49 -1.72
C GLY A 104 -7.83 -22.02 -2.73
N ASN A 105 -8.41 -23.21 -2.47
CA ASN A 105 -9.41 -23.81 -3.35
C ASN A 105 -10.87 -23.65 -2.86
N SER A 106 -11.09 -23.10 -1.68
CA SER A 106 -12.39 -22.97 -1.06
C SER A 106 -13.13 -21.72 -1.53
N ILE A 107 -14.46 -21.81 -1.62
CA ILE A 107 -15.31 -20.63 -1.83
C ILE A 107 -15.44 -19.94 -0.47
N VAL A 108 -14.88 -18.73 -0.35
CA VAL A 108 -14.87 -17.99 0.93
C VAL A 108 -15.84 -16.82 0.97
N ALA A 109 -16.32 -16.37 -0.19
CA ALA A 109 -17.25 -15.26 -0.30
C ALA A 109 -18.09 -15.38 -1.58
N LEU A 110 -19.23 -14.70 -1.61
CA LEU A 110 -20.18 -14.73 -2.72
C LEU A 110 -20.28 -13.34 -3.37
N SER A 111 -20.21 -13.30 -4.68
CA SER A 111 -20.42 -12.11 -5.50
C SER A 111 -21.76 -12.23 -6.26
N PRO A 112 -22.57 -11.17 -6.34
CA PRO A 112 -23.80 -11.17 -7.14
C PRO A 112 -23.51 -11.22 -8.65
N PHE A 113 -22.31 -10.82 -9.09
CA PHE A 113 -21.92 -10.80 -10.51
C PHE A 113 -20.69 -11.68 -10.76
N ARG A 114 -20.64 -12.29 -11.96
CA ARG A 114 -19.48 -13.05 -12.42
C ARG A 114 -18.41 -12.10 -12.93
N PHE A 115 -17.17 -12.25 -12.46
CA PHE A 115 -16.04 -11.53 -13.01
C PHE A 115 -14.76 -12.37 -12.99
N SER A 116 -13.84 -12.06 -13.91
CA SER A 116 -12.53 -12.68 -13.98
C SER A 116 -11.56 -11.65 -14.56
N ILE A 117 -10.85 -10.96 -13.69
CA ILE A 117 -9.88 -9.91 -14.06
C ILE A 117 -8.54 -10.31 -13.46
N PHE A 118 -7.63 -10.80 -14.29
CA PHE A 118 -6.30 -11.24 -13.87
C PHE A 118 -6.37 -12.29 -12.74
N TYR A 119 -5.80 -12.03 -11.57
CA TYR A 119 -5.90 -12.91 -10.39
C TYR A 119 -7.20 -12.78 -9.59
N PHE A 120 -8.06 -11.79 -9.90
CA PHE A 120 -9.34 -11.57 -9.23
C PHE A 120 -10.45 -12.33 -9.95
N THR A 121 -11.04 -13.33 -9.27
CA THR A 121 -12.05 -14.20 -9.86
C THR A 121 -13.24 -14.45 -8.94
N ALA A 122 -14.43 -14.31 -9.53
CA ALA A 122 -15.71 -14.76 -9.00
C ALA A 122 -16.40 -15.58 -10.10
N ASN A 123 -15.98 -16.83 -10.26
CA ASN A 123 -16.39 -17.68 -11.37
C ASN A 123 -16.88 -19.07 -10.96
N LYS A 124 -16.76 -19.43 -9.68
CA LYS A 124 -17.28 -20.72 -9.18
C LYS A 124 -18.79 -20.60 -8.95
N PRO A 125 -19.65 -21.44 -9.54
CA PRO A 125 -21.09 -21.35 -9.30
C PRO A 125 -21.41 -21.70 -7.83
N ALA A 126 -22.16 -20.85 -7.15
CA ALA A 126 -22.53 -20.99 -5.75
C ALA A 126 -24.00 -20.57 -5.54
N GLY A 127 -24.92 -21.40 -6.02
CA GLY A 127 -26.35 -21.10 -6.02
C GLY A 127 -26.70 -19.98 -7.00
N ILE A 128 -27.40 -18.94 -6.53
CA ILE A 128 -27.74 -17.73 -7.31
C ILE A 128 -26.58 -16.73 -7.43
N ALA A 129 -25.44 -17.03 -6.80
CA ALA A 129 -24.28 -16.15 -6.73
C ALA A 129 -23.02 -16.85 -7.24
N TRP A 130 -21.94 -16.08 -7.36
CA TRP A 130 -20.64 -16.52 -7.83
C TRP A 130 -19.63 -16.55 -6.69
N GLY A 131 -19.09 -17.73 -6.42
CA GLY A 131 -18.05 -17.97 -5.43
C GLY A 131 -16.73 -17.31 -5.80
N MET A 132 -16.22 -16.52 -4.86
CA MET A 132 -14.89 -15.92 -4.89
C MET A 132 -13.87 -16.81 -4.19
N ASN A 133 -12.68 -16.86 -4.76
CA ASN A 133 -11.53 -17.50 -4.10
C ASN A 133 -11.02 -16.63 -2.94
N PHE A 134 -10.23 -17.26 -2.06
CA PHE A 134 -9.61 -16.60 -0.91
C PHE A 134 -8.83 -15.34 -1.31
N VAL A 135 -8.02 -15.43 -2.36
CA VAL A 135 -7.12 -14.35 -2.81
C VAL A 135 -7.92 -13.09 -3.20
N THR A 136 -8.99 -13.25 -3.97
CA THR A 136 -9.86 -12.15 -4.41
C THR A 136 -10.51 -11.47 -3.21
N TRP A 137 -11.05 -12.25 -2.29
CA TRP A 137 -11.71 -11.72 -1.09
C TRP A 137 -10.73 -11.02 -0.14
N TYR A 138 -9.54 -11.62 0.08
CA TYR A 138 -8.51 -11.04 0.93
C TYR A 138 -7.98 -9.72 0.39
N ILE A 139 -7.67 -9.63 -0.91
CA ILE A 139 -7.15 -8.39 -1.49
C ILE A 139 -8.22 -7.30 -1.49
N LEU A 140 -9.46 -7.62 -1.85
CA LEU A 140 -10.57 -6.65 -1.78
C LEU A 140 -10.71 -6.09 -0.36
N THR A 141 -10.89 -6.95 0.63
CA THR A 141 -11.04 -6.52 2.03
C THR A 141 -9.82 -5.75 2.55
N SER A 142 -8.61 -6.14 2.15
CA SER A 142 -7.37 -5.46 2.54
C SER A 142 -7.26 -4.05 1.95
N ILE A 143 -7.62 -3.84 0.68
CA ILE A 143 -7.60 -2.51 0.04
C ILE A 143 -8.60 -1.57 0.75
N PHE A 144 -9.83 -2.04 0.98
CA PHE A 144 -10.84 -1.26 1.68
C PHE A 144 -10.40 -0.92 3.12
N THR A 145 -9.91 -1.92 3.85
CA THR A 145 -9.46 -1.76 5.25
C THR A 145 -8.28 -0.80 5.34
N ASN A 146 -7.28 -0.93 4.46
CA ASN A 146 -6.12 -0.04 4.44
C ASN A 146 -6.49 1.40 4.08
N THR A 147 -7.43 1.62 3.16
CA THR A 147 -7.87 2.98 2.80
C THR A 147 -8.57 3.67 3.98
N ILE A 148 -9.43 2.94 4.70
CA ILE A 148 -10.14 3.48 5.87
C ILE A 148 -9.16 3.75 7.01
N ILE A 149 -8.30 2.79 7.33
CA ILE A 149 -7.31 2.89 8.42
C ILE A 149 -6.28 3.97 8.12
N GLY A 150 -5.78 4.06 6.89
CA GLY A 150 -4.82 5.07 6.47
C GLY A 150 -5.36 6.49 6.59
N LYS A 151 -6.63 6.71 6.21
CA LYS A 151 -7.33 7.98 6.44
C LYS A 151 -7.54 8.29 7.91
N ALA A 152 -7.92 7.29 8.71
CA ALA A 152 -8.13 7.45 10.15
C ALA A 152 -6.83 7.81 10.90
N LEU A 153 -5.70 7.21 10.51
CA LEU A 153 -4.40 7.41 11.15
C LEU A 153 -3.58 8.56 10.54
N LYS A 154 -4.08 9.25 9.51
CA LYS A 154 -3.34 10.28 8.74
C LYS A 154 -1.96 9.82 8.24
N THR A 155 -1.79 8.52 8.01
CA THR A 155 -0.54 7.93 7.47
C THR A 155 -0.51 7.95 5.95
N MET A 156 -1.63 8.28 5.30
CA MET A 156 -1.77 8.59 3.88
C MET A 156 -2.10 10.08 3.69
N PRO A 157 -1.54 10.76 2.68
CA PRO A 157 -1.98 12.09 2.28
C PRO A 157 -3.41 12.08 1.71
#